data_AF-A0A349Y8E0-F1
#
_entry.id   AF-A0A349Y8E0-F1
#
_cell.length_a   1.000
_cell.length_b   1.000
_cell.length_c   1.000
_cell.angle_alpha   90.00
_cell.angle_beta   90.00
_cell.angle_gamma   90.00
#
_symmetry.space_group_name_H-M   'P 1'
#
loop_
_entity.id
_entity.type
_entity.pdbx_description
1 polymer ?
#
loop_
_entity_poly.entity_id
_entity_poly.type
_entity_poly.pdbx_seq_one_letter_code
_entity_poly.pdbx_strand_id
1 'polypeptide(L)'
;MTWPPAMALAQDAIDAAHTQYTFDVPAQPLPEALQLYGEITGVAVLIDARLLGGLRSTALSGRYARRDALQRMLSGTGLVPHFVENGAFTLVPVGSVAADELLPDATPMRSPPLPERTRQRGARVIQHSLEQALCGTALTRPGDYRASVRFWLTERDQRIRAPELLESTGDLARDTAIVSRLRDLPLPGLPVGLPQPITLLLLPETPGATPPCRAR
;
A
#
# COMPACT_ATOMS: atom_id res chain seq x y z
N MET A 1 26.91 38.02 -6.69
CA MET A 1 25.49 37.87 -6.35
C MET A 1 25.32 36.52 -5.67
N THR A 2 25.45 36.49 -4.34
CA THR A 2 25.29 35.31 -3.49
C THR A 2 23.84 35.24 -3.02
N TRP A 3 23.15 34.14 -3.33
CA TRP A 3 21.76 33.89 -2.94
C TRP A 3 21.72 32.96 -1.70
N PRO A 4 20.93 33.23 -0.64
CA PRO A 4 20.78 32.32 0.49
C PRO A 4 19.65 31.31 0.25
N PRO A 5 19.74 30.04 0.69
CA PRO A 5 18.62 29.13 0.63
C PRO A 5 17.58 29.49 1.71
N ALA A 6 16.33 29.71 1.30
CA ALA A 6 15.20 29.76 2.20
C ALA A 6 14.77 28.34 2.56
N MET A 7 15.00 27.93 3.81
CA MET A 7 14.38 26.75 4.41
C MET A 7 12.99 27.15 4.93
N ALA A 8 11.93 26.61 4.32
CA ALA A 8 10.58 26.63 4.88
C ALA A 8 10.31 25.31 5.60
N LEU A 9 9.85 25.42 6.84
CA LEU A 9 9.74 24.39 7.86
C LEU A 9 8.62 23.38 7.55
N ALA A 10 8.95 22.09 7.49
CA ALA A 10 8.00 20.97 7.47
C ALA A 10 7.82 20.36 8.88
N GLN A 11 7.69 21.19 9.91
CA GLN A 11 7.69 20.76 11.32
C GLN A 11 6.28 20.50 11.92
N ASP A 12 5.20 20.85 11.22
CA ASP A 12 3.83 20.76 11.79
C ASP A 12 3.23 19.34 11.82
N ALA A 13 3.76 18.39 11.04
CA ALA A 13 3.15 17.05 10.91
C ALA A 13 3.48 16.10 12.09
N ILE A 14 4.51 16.39 12.88
CA ILE A 14 4.98 15.49 13.96
C ILE A 14 4.20 15.73 15.27
N ASP A 15 3.68 16.96 15.48
CA ASP A 15 2.99 17.33 16.72
C ASP A 15 1.56 16.75 16.79
N ALA A 16 0.83 16.75 15.66
CA ALA A 16 -0.57 16.33 15.59
C ALA A 16 -0.82 14.84 15.94
N ALA A 17 0.21 13.99 15.87
CA ALA A 17 0.11 12.57 16.22
C ALA A 17 0.18 12.32 17.74
N HIS A 18 0.76 13.25 18.50
CA HIS A 18 0.87 13.19 19.97
C HIS A 18 -0.12 14.11 20.69
N THR A 19 -0.84 14.98 19.96
CA THR A 19 -1.88 15.82 20.55
C THR A 19 -3.00 14.95 21.16
N GLN A 20 -3.18 15.08 22.47
CA GLN A 20 -4.26 14.41 23.20
C GLN A 20 -5.54 15.24 23.10
N TYR A 21 -6.62 14.60 22.67
CA TYR A 21 -7.95 15.18 22.62
C TYR A 21 -8.79 14.59 23.75
N THR A 22 -9.67 15.41 24.33
CA THR A 22 -10.66 14.94 25.29
C THR A 22 -11.86 14.41 24.52
N PHE A 23 -12.16 13.14 24.70
CA PHE A 23 -13.32 12.49 24.11
C PHE A 23 -14.35 12.20 25.19
N ASP A 24 -15.61 12.46 24.86
CA ASP A 24 -16.78 11.99 25.60
C ASP A 24 -17.83 11.55 24.57
N VAL A 25 -17.65 10.33 24.06
CA VAL A 25 -18.51 9.74 23.02
C VAL A 25 -19.18 8.50 23.60
N PRO A 26 -20.50 8.50 23.84
CA PRO A 26 -21.20 7.34 24.35
C PRO A 26 -21.27 6.20 23.31
N ALA A 27 -21.64 5.00 23.75
CA ALA A 27 -21.83 3.86 22.85
C ALA A 27 -23.09 4.04 21.99
N GLN A 28 -22.90 4.44 20.75
CA GLN A 28 -23.98 4.87 19.84
C GLN A 28 -23.79 4.23 18.45
N PRO A 29 -24.75 4.36 17.53
CA PRO A 29 -24.55 3.97 16.13
C PRO A 29 -23.23 4.54 15.58
N LEU A 30 -22.45 3.67 14.95
CA LEU A 30 -21.10 3.98 14.52
C LEU A 30 -20.99 5.24 13.62
N PRO A 31 -21.94 5.52 12.69
CA PRO A 31 -21.91 6.76 11.90
C PRO A 31 -21.89 8.02 12.77
N GLU A 32 -22.70 8.06 13.82
CA GLU A 32 -22.86 9.24 14.66
C GLU A 32 -21.64 9.43 15.58
N ALA A 33 -21.06 8.33 16.06
CA ALA A 33 -19.84 8.35 16.85
C ALA A 33 -18.63 8.89 16.05
N LEU A 34 -18.54 8.50 14.77
CA LEU A 34 -17.48 8.94 13.86
C LEU A 34 -17.63 10.42 13.48
N GLN A 35 -18.87 10.91 13.38
CA GLN A 35 -19.14 12.33 13.18
C GLN A 35 -18.62 13.17 14.37
N LEU A 36 -18.99 12.79 15.60
CA LEU A 36 -18.50 13.46 16.82
C LEU A 36 -16.97 13.43 16.93
N TYR A 37 -16.37 12.30 16.58
CA TYR A 37 -14.91 12.17 16.53
C TYR A 37 -14.27 13.12 15.50
N GLY A 38 -14.87 13.26 14.31
CA GLY A 38 -14.42 14.19 13.28
C GLY A 38 -14.50 15.65 13.72
N GLU A 39 -15.56 16.02 14.45
CA GLU A 39 -15.73 17.36 15.03
C GLU A 39 -14.67 17.69 16.09
N ILE A 40 -14.32 16.72 16.94
CA ILE A 40 -13.30 16.90 17.99
C ILE A 40 -11.88 17.00 17.41
N THR A 41 -11.58 16.18 16.40
CA THR A 41 -10.21 16.00 15.88
C THR A 41 -9.90 16.82 14.64
N GLY A 42 -10.92 17.41 14.00
CA GLY A 42 -10.80 18.17 12.76
C GLY A 42 -10.52 17.30 11.53
N VAL A 43 -10.70 15.99 11.61
CA VAL A 43 -10.39 15.06 10.53
C VAL A 43 -11.64 14.73 9.70
N ALA A 44 -11.51 14.89 8.39
CA ALA A 44 -12.50 14.43 7.44
C ALA A 44 -12.45 12.89 7.32
N VAL A 45 -13.60 12.26 7.54
CA VAL A 45 -13.74 10.81 7.52
C VAL A 45 -14.48 10.38 6.26
N LEU A 46 -13.86 9.54 5.42
CA LEU A 46 -14.50 8.98 4.24
C LEU A 46 -14.87 7.53 4.52
N ILE A 47 -16.17 7.24 4.64
CA ILE A 47 -16.67 5.89 4.92
C ILE A 47 -17.76 5.53 3.93
N ASP A 48 -17.73 4.29 3.46
CA ASP A 48 -18.83 3.71 2.70
C ASP A 48 -19.98 3.40 3.67
N ALA A 49 -21.12 4.08 3.52
CA ALA A 49 -22.28 3.94 4.41
C ALA A 49 -22.80 2.50 4.51
N ARG A 50 -22.53 1.65 3.51
CA ARG A 50 -22.89 0.22 3.50
C ARG A 50 -22.15 -0.58 4.58
N LEU A 51 -20.95 -0.15 4.97
CA LEU A 51 -20.11 -0.81 5.99
C LEU A 51 -20.55 -0.49 7.42
N LEU A 52 -21.32 0.58 7.62
CA LEU A 52 -21.72 1.07 8.95
C LEU A 52 -23.10 0.57 9.41
N GLY A 53 -23.85 -0.08 8.52
CA GLY A 53 -25.22 -0.52 8.78
C GLY A 53 -25.28 -1.49 9.96
N GLY A 54 -25.96 -1.08 11.04
CA GLY A 54 -26.18 -1.91 12.22
C GLY A 54 -24.98 -2.02 13.19
N LEU A 55 -23.87 -1.33 12.92
CA LEU A 55 -22.71 -1.32 13.82
C LEU A 55 -22.86 -0.24 14.91
N ARG A 56 -22.38 -0.56 16.11
CA ARG A 56 -22.36 0.35 17.26
C ARG A 56 -20.93 0.56 17.72
N SER A 57 -20.58 1.81 18.01
CA SER A 57 -19.29 2.14 18.61
C SER A 57 -19.22 1.71 20.08
N THR A 58 -18.00 1.49 20.54
CA THR A 58 -17.70 1.40 21.97
C THR A 58 -17.63 2.81 22.57
N ALA A 59 -18.09 2.97 23.81
CA ALA A 59 -17.99 4.23 24.53
C ALA A 59 -16.52 4.64 24.70
N LEU A 60 -16.24 5.91 24.39
CA LEU A 60 -14.92 6.51 24.47
C LEU A 60 -14.98 7.74 25.37
N SER A 61 -14.49 7.59 26.60
CA SER A 61 -14.35 8.70 27.55
C SER A 61 -12.90 8.78 28.05
N GLY A 62 -12.30 9.96 27.96
CA GLY A 62 -10.93 10.21 28.44
C GLY A 62 -10.07 11.00 27.45
N ARG A 63 -8.80 11.20 27.81
CA ARG A 63 -7.83 11.88 26.96
C ARG A 63 -7.04 10.85 26.17
N TYR A 64 -7.16 10.90 24.85
CA TYR A 64 -6.50 9.95 23.97
C TYR A 64 -5.87 10.69 22.79
N ALA A 65 -4.78 10.15 22.27
CA ALA A 65 -4.31 10.55 20.96
C ALA A 65 -5.36 10.16 19.92
N ARG A 66 -5.43 10.93 18.84
CA ARG A 66 -6.39 10.75 17.74
C ARG A 66 -6.50 9.28 17.30
N ARG A 67 -5.34 8.63 17.05
CA ARG A 67 -5.27 7.24 16.57
C ARG A 67 -5.81 6.24 17.59
N ASP A 68 -5.44 6.41 18.86
CA ASP A 68 -5.82 5.50 19.95
C ASP A 68 -7.33 5.58 20.25
N ALA A 69 -7.88 6.80 20.21
CA ALA A 69 -9.30 7.04 20.36
C ALA A 69 -10.13 6.29 19.32
N LEU A 70 -9.72 6.39 18.05
CA LEU A 70 -10.42 5.74 16.94
C LEU A 70 -10.36 4.22 17.04
N GLN A 71 -9.19 3.65 17.37
CA GLN A 71 -9.06 2.21 17.58
C GLN A 71 -9.95 1.70 18.72
N ARG A 72 -10.06 2.45 19.82
CA ARG A 72 -10.94 2.11 20.94
C ARG A 72 -12.42 2.20 20.57
N MET A 73 -12.81 3.25 19.86
CA MET A 73 -14.19 3.45 19.40
C MET A 73 -14.66 2.31 18.47
N LEU A 74 -13.75 1.81 17.62
CA LEU A 74 -14.01 0.72 16.68
C LEU A 74 -13.87 -0.68 17.30
N SER A 75 -13.42 -0.77 18.55
CA SER A 75 -13.31 -2.05 19.25
C SER A 75 -14.68 -2.74 19.31
N GLY A 76 -14.72 -4.03 18.96
CA GLY A 76 -15.95 -4.82 18.90
C GLY A 76 -16.78 -4.67 17.63
N THR A 77 -16.49 -3.72 16.75
CA THR A 77 -17.21 -3.55 15.47
C THR A 77 -16.71 -4.47 14.36
N GLY A 78 -15.54 -5.09 14.57
CA GLY A 78 -14.85 -5.83 13.53
C GLY A 78 -14.33 -4.94 12.40
N LEU A 79 -14.17 -3.63 12.62
CA LEU A 79 -13.54 -2.69 11.69
C LEU A 79 -12.24 -2.15 12.28
N VAL A 80 -11.25 -1.88 11.42
CA VAL A 80 -10.00 -1.21 11.78
C VAL A 80 -9.79 0.04 10.93
N PRO A 81 -9.22 1.11 11.51
CA PRO A 81 -8.96 2.34 10.79
C PRO A 81 -7.65 2.25 9.99
N HIS A 82 -7.70 2.55 8.71
CA HIS A 82 -6.56 2.66 7.81
C HIS A 82 -6.33 4.15 7.46
N PHE A 83 -5.17 4.69 7.85
CA PHE A 83 -4.84 6.11 7.65
C PHE A 83 -4.25 6.36 6.26
N VAL A 84 -4.65 7.46 5.62
CA VAL A 84 -4.09 7.92 4.34
C VAL A 84 -3.30 9.23 4.52
N GLU A 85 -2.52 9.60 3.51
CA GLU A 85 -1.79 10.87 3.49
C GLU A 85 -2.78 12.06 3.60
N ASN A 86 -2.39 13.12 4.33
CA ASN A 86 -3.22 14.28 4.70
C ASN A 86 -4.18 14.08 5.89
N GLY A 87 -4.02 13.00 6.67
CA GLY A 87 -4.71 12.83 7.95
C GLY A 87 -6.13 12.29 7.86
N ALA A 88 -6.62 12.00 6.65
CA ALA A 88 -7.86 11.25 6.44
C ALA A 88 -7.67 9.75 6.75
N PHE A 89 -8.77 9.03 6.95
CA PHE A 89 -8.76 7.58 7.19
C PHE A 89 -9.99 6.90 6.59
N THR A 90 -9.86 5.59 6.36
CA THR A 90 -10.91 4.67 5.89
C THR A 90 -11.09 3.52 6.89
N LEU A 91 -12.23 2.82 6.86
CA LEU A 91 -12.52 1.67 7.73
C LEU A 91 -12.54 0.38 6.93
N VAL A 92 -11.87 -0.67 7.42
CA VAL A 92 -11.81 -1.99 6.76
C VAL A 92 -12.15 -3.13 7.74
N PRO A 93 -12.78 -4.24 7.30
CA PRO A 93 -13.12 -5.37 8.18
C PRO A 93 -11.92 -6.19 8.68
N VAL A 94 -11.94 -6.57 9.96
CA VAL A 94 -10.92 -7.42 10.63
C VAL A 94 -10.87 -8.85 10.11
N GLY A 95 -11.87 -9.30 9.33
CA GLY A 95 -11.91 -10.63 8.71
C GLY A 95 -11.25 -10.71 7.33
N SER A 96 -10.82 -9.58 6.77
CA SER A 96 -10.05 -9.51 5.52
C SER A 96 -8.57 -9.89 5.71
N VAL A 97 -8.18 -10.18 6.95
CA VAL A 97 -6.84 -10.60 7.38
C VAL A 97 -6.95 -11.97 8.05
N ALA A 98 -7.29 -13.00 7.26
CA ALA A 98 -7.21 -14.39 7.70
C ALA A 98 -6.77 -15.30 6.54
N ALA A 99 -5.55 -15.08 6.05
CA ALA A 99 -4.61 -16.11 5.56
C ALA A 99 -3.34 -15.41 5.05
N ASP A 100 -2.72 -14.56 5.87
CA ASP A 100 -1.42 -13.98 5.50
C ASP A 100 -0.49 -13.97 6.70
N GLU A 101 0.26 -15.05 6.80
CA GLU A 101 1.41 -15.16 7.67
C GLU A 101 2.49 -14.20 7.13
N LEU A 102 2.64 -13.06 7.83
CA LEU A 102 3.79 -12.15 7.78
C LEU A 102 4.02 -11.35 6.48
N LEU A 103 3.01 -10.64 5.98
CA LEU A 103 3.24 -9.48 5.11
C LEU A 103 2.93 -8.17 5.85
N PRO A 104 3.85 -7.19 5.83
CA PRO A 104 3.57 -5.87 6.35
C PRO A 104 2.50 -5.18 5.50
N ASP A 105 1.57 -4.53 6.20
CA ASP A 105 0.48 -3.70 5.69
C ASP A 105 0.92 -2.88 4.46
N ALA A 106 0.06 -2.75 3.45
CA ALA A 106 0.35 -2.10 2.15
C ALA A 106 0.59 -0.57 2.24
N THR A 107 0.87 -0.07 3.44
CA THR A 107 1.29 1.30 3.68
C THR A 107 2.74 1.44 3.22
N PRO A 108 3.04 2.26 2.18
CA PRO A 108 4.41 2.40 1.72
C PRO A 108 5.28 2.88 2.87
N MET A 109 6.21 2.03 3.32
CA MET A 109 7.13 2.39 4.38
C MET A 109 8.01 3.53 3.85
N ARG A 110 7.80 4.75 4.37
CA ARG A 110 8.49 5.97 3.95
C ARG A 110 9.99 5.78 4.18
N SER A 111 10.66 5.31 3.12
CA SER A 111 12.11 5.18 3.05
C SER A 111 12.64 6.51 2.52
N PRO A 112 13.80 7.01 3.02
CA PRO A 112 14.43 8.18 2.42
C PRO A 112 14.66 7.92 0.91
N PRO A 113 14.44 8.91 0.04
CA PRO A 113 14.52 8.70 -1.39
C PRO A 113 15.91 8.18 -1.77
N LEU A 114 15.94 6.96 -2.33
CA LEU A 114 17.18 6.34 -2.80
C LEU A 114 17.81 7.20 -3.91
N PRO A 115 19.16 7.27 -3.98
CA PRO A 115 19.86 7.93 -5.08
C PRO A 115 19.38 7.41 -6.44
N GLU A 116 19.21 8.30 -7.41
CA GLU A 116 18.69 7.98 -8.75
C GLU A 116 19.43 6.79 -9.39
N ARG A 117 20.77 6.78 -9.31
CA ARG A 117 21.60 5.68 -9.82
C ARG A 117 21.28 4.33 -9.17
N THR A 118 20.95 4.33 -7.88
CA THR A 118 20.58 3.12 -7.13
C THR A 118 19.21 2.62 -7.55
N ARG A 119 18.23 3.52 -7.72
CA ARG A 119 16.91 3.18 -8.27
C ARG A 119 17.01 2.60 -9.68
N GLN A 120 17.78 3.22 -10.56
CA GLN A 120 17.98 2.74 -11.94
C GLN A 120 18.65 1.36 -11.99
N ARG A 121 19.64 1.10 -11.12
CA ARG A 121 20.25 -0.23 -11.00
C ARG A 121 19.25 -1.27 -10.53
N GLY A 122 18.47 -0.96 -9.49
CA GLY A 122 17.41 -1.84 -9.01
C GLY A 122 16.36 -2.14 -10.09
N ALA A 123 15.89 -1.11 -10.81
CA ALA A 123 14.94 -1.26 -11.90
C ALA A 123 15.46 -2.20 -13.01
N ARG A 124 16.75 -2.11 -13.37
CA ARG A 124 17.36 -3.02 -14.36
C ARG A 124 17.39 -4.47 -13.89
N VAL A 125 17.68 -4.71 -12.61
CA VAL A 125 17.65 -6.06 -12.02
C VAL A 125 16.22 -6.62 -12.06
N ILE A 126 15.24 -5.85 -11.58
CA ILE A 126 13.82 -6.24 -11.61
C ILE A 126 13.40 -6.55 -13.04
N GLN A 127 13.64 -5.63 -13.97
CA GLN A 127 13.28 -5.78 -15.36
C GLN A 127 13.87 -7.06 -15.96
N HIS A 128 15.18 -7.28 -15.84
CA HIS A 128 15.83 -8.46 -16.40
C HIS A 128 15.28 -9.78 -15.86
N SER A 129 15.11 -9.87 -14.53
CA SER A 129 14.58 -11.08 -13.88
C SER A 129 13.14 -11.35 -14.28
N LEU A 130 12.31 -10.33 -14.42
CA LEU A 130 10.92 -10.49 -14.84
C LEU A 130 10.81 -10.87 -16.32
N GLU A 131 11.60 -10.25 -17.19
CA GLU A 131 11.66 -10.64 -18.60
C GLU A 131 12.00 -12.13 -18.71
N GLN A 132 13.04 -12.59 -18.02
CA GLN A 132 13.40 -14.01 -18.01
C GLN A 132 12.26 -14.93 -17.51
N ALA A 133 11.54 -14.52 -16.46
CA ALA A 133 10.44 -15.30 -15.90
C ALA A 133 9.22 -15.36 -16.84
N LEU A 134 8.82 -14.21 -17.38
CA LEU A 134 7.62 -14.05 -18.19
C LEU A 134 7.80 -14.58 -19.62
N CYS A 135 9.00 -14.46 -20.18
CA CYS A 135 9.34 -15.02 -21.50
C CYS A 135 9.38 -16.56 -21.53
N GLY A 136 9.35 -17.23 -20.37
CA GLY A 136 9.40 -18.68 -20.26
C GLY A 136 8.14 -19.41 -20.72
N THR A 137 7.01 -18.70 -20.91
CA THR A 137 5.79 -19.27 -21.47
C THR A 137 5.14 -18.33 -22.48
N ALA A 138 4.45 -18.89 -23.48
CA ALA A 138 3.72 -18.10 -24.46
C ALA A 138 2.56 -17.30 -23.82
N LEU A 139 1.93 -17.86 -22.76
CA LEU A 139 0.77 -17.25 -22.11
C LEU A 139 1.11 -15.95 -21.36
N THR A 140 2.28 -15.90 -20.71
CA THR A 140 2.77 -14.76 -19.94
C THR A 140 3.77 -13.90 -20.70
N ARG A 141 4.00 -14.18 -21.99
CA ARG A 141 4.97 -13.44 -22.79
C ARG A 141 4.47 -12.00 -22.96
N PRO A 142 5.24 -10.96 -22.58
CA PRO A 142 4.86 -9.58 -22.85
C PRO A 142 4.52 -9.39 -24.33
N GLY A 143 3.51 -8.57 -24.59
CA GLY A 143 2.92 -8.37 -25.91
C GLY A 143 1.86 -7.30 -25.82
N ASP A 144 0.64 -7.62 -26.17
CA ASP A 144 -0.48 -6.69 -26.35
C ASP A 144 -1.28 -6.35 -25.08
N TYR A 145 -0.85 -6.84 -23.91
CA TYR A 145 -1.53 -6.58 -22.65
C TYR A 145 -0.77 -5.58 -21.77
N ARG A 146 -1.52 -4.95 -20.86
CA ARG A 146 -0.98 -4.22 -19.72
C ARG A 146 -1.49 -4.85 -18.43
N ALA A 147 -0.68 -4.80 -17.38
CA ALA A 147 -1.10 -5.23 -16.05
C ALA A 147 -0.29 -4.49 -14.99
N SER A 148 -0.92 -4.21 -13.87
CA SER A 148 -0.25 -3.64 -12.71
C SER A 148 -0.17 -4.71 -11.63
N VAL A 149 1.03 -4.95 -11.11
CA VAL A 149 1.27 -5.96 -10.08
C VAL A 149 1.98 -5.31 -8.92
N ARG A 150 1.54 -5.57 -7.69
CA ARG A 150 2.29 -5.24 -6.49
C ARG A 150 2.85 -6.48 -5.83
N PHE A 151 3.99 -6.34 -5.17
CA PHE A 151 4.59 -7.43 -4.40
C PHE A 151 5.52 -6.93 -3.32
N TRP A 152 5.83 -7.82 -2.38
CA TRP A 152 6.82 -7.63 -1.34
C TRP A 152 8.09 -8.41 -1.67
N LEU A 153 9.20 -8.05 -1.04
CA LEU A 153 10.46 -8.78 -1.12
C LEU A 153 10.85 -9.32 0.24
N THR A 154 11.34 -10.56 0.27
CA THR A 154 12.00 -11.11 1.46
C THR A 154 13.31 -10.36 1.71
N GLU A 155 13.58 -10.00 2.97
CA GLU A 155 14.82 -9.29 3.34
C GLU A 155 16.10 -10.11 3.10
N ARG A 156 16.06 -11.43 3.31
CA ARG A 156 17.24 -12.31 3.19
C ARG A 156 17.60 -12.66 1.75
N ASP A 157 16.61 -13.14 0.98
CA ASP A 157 16.86 -13.77 -0.33
C ASP A 157 16.38 -12.93 -1.51
N GLN A 158 15.86 -11.72 -1.24
CA GLN A 158 15.34 -10.79 -2.25
C GLN A 158 14.36 -11.45 -3.24
N ARG A 159 13.48 -12.33 -2.73
CA ARG A 159 12.48 -13.04 -3.54
C ARG A 159 11.13 -12.35 -3.45
N ILE A 160 10.39 -12.39 -4.54
CA ILE A 160 9.02 -11.88 -4.61
C ILE A 160 8.09 -12.68 -3.70
N ARG A 161 7.36 -11.98 -2.85
CA ARG A 161 6.32 -12.51 -1.96
C ARG A 161 5.00 -11.84 -2.24
N ALA A 162 3.95 -12.65 -2.18
CA ALA A 162 2.57 -12.23 -2.38
C ALA A 162 2.37 -11.29 -3.58
N PRO A 163 2.71 -11.76 -4.80
CA PRO A 163 2.36 -11.02 -5.99
C PRO A 163 0.84 -10.91 -6.09
N GLU A 164 0.36 -9.69 -6.21
CA GLU A 164 -1.06 -9.38 -6.34
C GLU A 164 -1.27 -8.52 -7.58
N LEU A 165 -2.25 -8.90 -8.37
CA LEU A 165 -2.64 -8.15 -9.55
C LEU A 165 -3.54 -6.99 -9.11
N LEU A 166 -3.06 -5.76 -9.29
CA LEU A 166 -3.85 -4.54 -9.10
C LEU A 166 -4.74 -4.27 -10.32
N GLU A 167 -4.29 -4.70 -11.49
CA GLU A 167 -5.00 -4.54 -12.74
C GLU A 167 -4.85 -5.77 -13.62
N SER A 168 -5.99 -6.30 -14.08
CA SER A 168 -6.11 -7.46 -14.96
C SER A 168 -5.56 -7.22 -16.36
N THR A 169 -4.98 -8.28 -16.94
CA THR A 169 -4.60 -8.32 -18.36
C THR A 169 -5.80 -8.48 -19.30
N GLY A 170 -7.00 -8.71 -18.77
CA GLY A 170 -8.20 -9.06 -19.53
C GLY A 170 -8.36 -10.56 -19.79
N ASP A 171 -7.39 -11.39 -19.39
CA ASP A 171 -7.43 -12.85 -19.49
C ASP A 171 -7.10 -13.49 -18.13
N LEU A 172 -8.06 -14.25 -17.59
CA LEU A 172 -7.94 -14.85 -16.26
C LEU A 172 -6.84 -15.92 -16.18
N ALA A 173 -6.63 -16.68 -17.26
CA ALA A 173 -5.59 -17.71 -17.31
C ALA A 173 -4.21 -17.05 -17.32
N ARG A 174 -4.04 -15.96 -18.07
CA ARG A 174 -2.84 -15.14 -18.08
C ARG A 174 -2.58 -14.50 -16.72
N ASP A 175 -3.59 -13.90 -16.10
CA ASP A 175 -3.48 -13.26 -14.78
C ASP A 175 -2.98 -14.27 -13.73
N THR A 176 -3.59 -15.45 -13.69
CA THR A 176 -3.20 -16.55 -12.79
C THR A 176 -1.76 -17.01 -13.06
N ALA A 177 -1.39 -17.14 -14.34
CA ALA A 177 -0.06 -17.55 -14.74
C ALA A 177 1.01 -16.49 -14.37
N ILE A 178 0.72 -15.20 -14.53
CA ILE A 178 1.63 -14.11 -14.12
C ILE A 178 1.87 -14.16 -12.62
N VAL A 179 0.81 -14.18 -11.81
CA VAL A 179 0.92 -14.25 -10.34
C VAL A 179 1.73 -15.48 -9.90
N SER A 180 1.44 -16.64 -10.49
CA SER A 180 2.16 -17.88 -10.17
C SER A 180 3.64 -17.85 -10.58
N ARG A 181 4.00 -17.18 -11.69
CA ARG A 181 5.38 -17.09 -12.18
C ARG A 181 6.22 -16.11 -11.37
N LEU A 182 5.59 -15.05 -10.88
CA LEU A 182 6.27 -14.06 -10.05
C LEU A 182 6.49 -14.56 -8.62
N ARG A 183 5.65 -15.47 -8.12
CA ARG A 183 5.79 -16.00 -6.75
C ARG A 183 7.15 -16.68 -6.57
N ASP A 184 7.87 -16.28 -5.51
CA ASP A 184 9.21 -16.77 -5.18
C ASP A 184 10.28 -16.51 -6.27
N LEU A 185 10.02 -15.58 -7.20
CA LEU A 185 11.02 -15.18 -8.19
C LEU A 185 12.20 -14.48 -7.48
N PRO A 186 13.45 -14.96 -7.64
CA PRO A 186 14.61 -14.29 -7.06
C PRO A 186 14.99 -13.03 -7.84
N LEU A 187 15.27 -11.95 -7.11
CA LEU A 187 15.74 -10.67 -7.66
C LEU A 187 17.13 -10.33 -7.08
N PRO A 188 18.19 -11.02 -7.53
CA PRO A 188 19.51 -10.90 -6.92
C PRO A 188 20.15 -9.53 -7.19
N GLY A 189 20.72 -8.91 -6.15
CA GLY A 189 21.49 -7.68 -6.28
C GLY A 189 20.66 -6.42 -6.20
N LEU A 190 19.45 -6.50 -5.64
CA LEU A 190 18.67 -5.31 -5.31
C LEU A 190 19.32 -4.54 -4.14
N PRO A 191 19.20 -3.21 -4.13
CA PRO A 191 19.63 -2.41 -2.99
C PRO A 191 18.75 -2.71 -1.77
N VAL A 192 19.35 -2.67 -0.57
CA VAL A 192 18.61 -2.71 0.70
C VAL A 192 17.82 -1.42 0.89
N GLY A 193 16.67 -1.50 1.55
CA GLY A 193 15.83 -0.32 1.83
C GLY A 193 15.02 0.19 0.64
N LEU A 194 14.69 -0.68 -0.32
CA LEU A 194 13.67 -0.35 -1.33
C LEU A 194 12.33 -0.08 -0.65
N PRO A 195 11.58 0.95 -1.08
CA PRO A 195 10.24 1.18 -0.58
C PRO A 195 9.37 -0.02 -0.97
N GLN A 196 8.75 -0.62 0.03
CA GLN A 196 7.79 -1.71 -0.16
C GLN A 196 6.37 -1.22 0.20
N PRO A 197 5.33 -1.74 -0.47
CA PRO A 197 5.37 -2.71 -1.57
C PRO A 197 5.92 -2.12 -2.87
N ILE A 198 6.53 -2.97 -3.70
CA ILE A 198 6.99 -2.58 -5.04
C ILE A 198 5.81 -2.74 -6.01
N THR A 199 5.46 -1.67 -6.69
CA THR A 199 4.47 -1.69 -7.77
C THR A 199 5.18 -1.71 -9.11
N LEU A 200 4.82 -2.68 -9.94
CA LEU A 200 5.29 -2.86 -11.30
C LEU A 200 4.14 -2.65 -12.28
N LEU A 201 4.43 -1.91 -13.34
CA LEU A 201 3.54 -1.80 -14.50
C LEU A 201 4.14 -2.58 -15.67
N LEU A 202 3.42 -3.62 -16.10
CA LEU A 202 3.66 -4.31 -17.36
C LEU A 202 3.01 -3.49 -18.46
N LEU A 203 3.83 -3.02 -19.38
CA LEU A 203 3.40 -2.23 -20.53
C LEU A 203 3.26 -3.13 -21.76
N PRO A 204 2.32 -2.81 -22.66
CA PRO A 204 2.27 -3.48 -23.94
C PRO A 204 3.51 -3.16 -24.76
N GLU A 205 3.95 -4.10 -25.58
CA GLU A 205 5.02 -3.89 -26.54
C GLU A 205 4.63 -2.79 -27.52
N THR A 206 5.49 -1.79 -27.64
CA THR A 206 5.33 -0.73 -28.62
C THR A 206 6.13 -1.05 -29.88
N PRO A 207 5.59 -0.75 -31.08
CA PRO A 207 6.36 -0.88 -32.31
C PRO A 207 7.66 -0.06 -32.23
N GLY A 208 8.81 -0.71 -32.36
CA GLY A 208 10.14 -0.08 -32.31
C GLY A 208 10.87 -0.20 -30.96
N ALA A 209 10.22 -0.71 -29.90
CA ALA A 209 10.93 -1.12 -28.69
C ALA A 209 11.68 -2.45 -28.93
N THR A 210 12.80 -2.63 -28.23
CA THR A 210 13.46 -3.95 -28.22
C THR A 210 12.53 -4.93 -27.51
N PRO A 211 12.10 -6.02 -28.17
CA PRO A 211 11.20 -6.98 -27.54
C PRO A 211 11.91 -7.59 -26.32
N PRO A 212 11.24 -7.67 -25.15
CA PRO A 212 11.84 -8.20 -23.93
C PRO A 212 12.16 -9.69 -24.09
N CYS A 213 11.42 -10.39 -24.95
CA CYS A 213 11.63 -11.79 -25.23
C CYS A 213 12.30 -11.98 -26.58
N ARG A 214 13.46 -12.65 -26.58
CA ARG A 214 14.08 -13.10 -27.84
C ARG A 214 13.14 -14.05 -28.58
N ALA A 215 13.00 -13.85 -29.89
CA ALA A 215 12.35 -14.82 -30.76
C ALA A 215 13.20 -16.11 -30.75
N ARG A 216 12.55 -17.25 -30.54
CA ARG A 216 13.18 -18.58 -30.60
C ARG A 216 12.77 -19.26 -31.88
#